data_AF-A0A1F9YWE4-F1
#
_entry.id   AF-A0A1F9YWE4-F1
#
_cell.length_a   1.000
_cell.length_b   1.000
_cell.length_c   1.000
_cell.angle_alpha   90.00
_cell.angle_beta   90.00
_cell.angle_gamma   90.00
#
_symmetry.space_group_name_H-M   'P 1'
#
loop_
_entity.id
_entity.type
_entity.pdbx_description
1 polymer ?
#
loop_
_entity_poly.entity_id
_entity_poly.type
_entity_poly.pdbx_seq_one_letter_code
_entity_poly.pdbx_strand_id
1 'polypeptide(L)'
;MEGVVTEAKKGDKKSQLAIDIFVYRARKYLGSYWFVLEGNVDAIAFSGGIGENSPLIREKILHGFDKFGIVIDHKMNMHSINSERKINTKGSKVKVFTLPRNAKVLIARETYQIVTKHK
;
A
#
# COMPACT_ATOMS: atom_id res chain seq x y z
N MET A 1 -14.15 -1.68 3.26
CA MET A 1 -13.54 -2.11 1.99
C MET A 1 -13.77 -3.59 1.74
N GLU A 2 -13.52 -4.47 2.70
CA GLU A 2 -13.73 -5.92 2.54
C GLU A 2 -15.13 -6.30 2.04
N GLY A 3 -16.20 -5.80 2.68
CA GLY A 3 -17.57 -6.02 2.20
C GLY A 3 -17.82 -5.55 0.76
N VAL A 4 -17.24 -4.40 0.38
CA VAL A 4 -17.34 -3.86 -1.00
C VAL A 4 -16.62 -4.78 -1.99
N VAL A 5 -15.44 -5.31 -1.63
CA VAL A 5 -14.72 -6.27 -2.46
C VAL A 5 -15.50 -7.58 -2.62
N THR A 6 -16.15 -8.05 -1.55
CA THR A 6 -16.99 -9.25 -1.59
C THR A 6 -18.18 -9.08 -2.53
N GLU A 7 -18.93 -7.98 -2.43
CA GLU A 7 -20.07 -7.73 -3.32
C GLU A 7 -19.63 -7.48 -4.77
N ALA A 8 -18.51 -6.78 -4.98
CA ALA A 8 -17.96 -6.59 -6.31
C ALA A 8 -17.61 -7.93 -7.00
N LYS A 9 -17.09 -8.91 -6.24
CA LYS A 9 -16.82 -10.28 -6.73
C LYS A 9 -18.10 -11.04 -7.09
N LYS A 10 -19.23 -10.73 -6.46
CA LYS A 10 -20.55 -11.28 -6.81
C LYS A 10 -21.19 -10.60 -8.03
N GLY A 11 -20.51 -9.62 -8.64
CA GLY A 11 -21.00 -8.91 -9.81
C GLY A 11 -21.74 -7.60 -9.51
N ASP A 12 -21.74 -7.12 -8.27
CA ASP A 12 -22.37 -5.83 -7.94
C ASP A 12 -21.62 -4.66 -8.59
N LYS A 13 -22.29 -4.00 -9.55
CA LYS A 13 -21.71 -2.90 -10.34
C LYS A 13 -21.38 -1.67 -9.49
N LYS A 14 -22.16 -1.39 -8.43
CA LYS A 14 -21.90 -0.24 -7.56
C LYS A 14 -20.62 -0.43 -6.74
N SER A 15 -20.42 -1.65 -6.24
CA SER A 15 -19.22 -2.01 -5.50
C SER A 15 -17.97 -2.03 -6.38
N GLN A 16 -18.10 -2.50 -7.63
CA GLN A 16 -17.03 -2.40 -8.62
C GLN A 16 -16.64 -0.94 -8.87
N LEU A 17 -17.63 -0.07 -9.14
CA LEU A 17 -17.41 1.36 -9.33
C LEU A 17 -16.76 2.02 -8.11
N ALA A 18 -17.18 1.67 -6.90
CA ALA A 18 -16.59 2.21 -5.67
C ALA A 18 -15.11 1.84 -5.54
N ILE A 19 -14.74 0.61 -5.88
CA ILE A 19 -13.33 0.16 -5.92
C ILE A 19 -12.56 0.94 -6.98
N ASP A 20 -13.12 1.10 -8.18
CA ASP A 20 -12.45 1.77 -9.28
C ASP A 20 -12.21 3.26 -8.97
N ILE A 21 -13.18 3.95 -8.36
CA ILE A 21 -13.02 5.33 -7.88
C ILE A 21 -11.92 5.42 -6.81
N PHE A 22 -11.91 4.49 -5.85
CA PHE A 22 -10.88 4.45 -4.81
C PHE A 22 -9.48 4.27 -5.41
N VAL A 23 -9.33 3.27 -6.29
CA VAL A 23 -8.07 2.98 -7.00
C VAL A 23 -7.64 4.17 -7.83
N TYR A 24 -8.55 4.79 -8.59
CA TYR A 24 -8.27 5.97 -9.39
C TYR A 24 -7.67 7.11 -8.56
N ARG A 25 -8.29 7.42 -7.41
CA ARG A 25 -7.79 8.49 -6.52
C ARG A 25 -6.43 8.14 -5.93
N ALA A 26 -6.24 6.91 -5.47
CA ALA A 26 -4.96 6.44 -4.94
C ALA A 26 -3.84 6.54 -5.99
N ARG A 27 -4.14 6.13 -7.23
CA ARG A 27 -3.21 6.25 -8.38
C ARG A 27 -2.88 7.69 -8.70
N LYS A 28 -3.87 8.59 -8.66
CA LYS A 28 -3.66 10.03 -8.90
C LYS A 28 -2.67 10.62 -7.90
N TYR A 29 -2.79 10.29 -6.62
CA TYR A 29 -1.86 10.73 -5.58
C TYR A 29 -0.47 10.09 -5.73
N LEU A 30 -0.40 8.79 -6.03
CA LEU A 30 0.87 8.12 -6.28
C LEU A 30 1.61 8.79 -7.44
N GLY A 31 0.91 9.06 -8.55
CA GLY A 31 1.47 9.75 -9.71
C GLY A 31 1.89 11.19 -9.39
N SER A 32 1.13 11.94 -8.59
CA SER A 32 1.53 13.29 -8.19
C SER A 32 2.81 13.30 -7.35
N TYR A 33 2.94 12.38 -6.39
CA TYR A 33 4.16 12.27 -5.59
C TYR A 33 5.33 11.75 -6.38
N TRP A 34 5.09 10.83 -7.31
CA TRP A 34 6.11 10.38 -8.26
C TRP A 34 6.70 11.56 -9.05
N PHE A 35 5.84 12.46 -9.52
CA PHE A 35 6.27 13.66 -10.23
C PHE A 35 7.01 14.65 -9.33
N VAL A 36 6.51 14.91 -8.12
CA VAL A 36 7.17 15.79 -7.13
C VAL A 36 8.56 15.29 -6.74
N LEU A 37 8.76 13.96 -6.74
CA LEU A 37 10.05 13.32 -6.49
C LEU A 37 10.92 13.19 -7.74
N GLU A 38 10.53 13.80 -8.87
CA GLU A 38 11.25 13.75 -10.15
C GLU A 38 11.49 12.31 -10.65
N GLY A 39 10.59 11.40 -10.28
CA GLY A 39 10.69 9.97 -10.57
C GLY A 39 11.72 9.20 -9.73
N ASN A 40 12.41 9.86 -8.80
CA ASN A 40 13.36 9.24 -7.88
C ASN A 40 12.62 8.63 -6.68
N VAL A 41 12.03 7.46 -6.88
CA VAL A 41 11.27 6.74 -5.85
C VAL A 41 11.97 5.44 -5.48
N ASP A 42 12.54 5.37 -4.28
CA ASP A 42 13.20 4.15 -3.78
C ASP A 42 12.20 3.07 -3.35
N ALA A 43 11.08 3.49 -2.76
CA ALA A 43 10.10 2.58 -2.18
C ALA A 43 8.67 3.13 -2.15
N ILE A 44 7.71 2.21 -2.19
CA ILE A 44 6.29 2.44 -1.89
C ILE A 44 5.90 1.57 -0.69
N ALA A 45 5.28 2.17 0.32
CA ALA A 45 4.79 1.47 1.49
C ALA A 45 3.25 1.51 1.55
N PHE A 46 2.63 0.34 1.60
CA PHE A 46 1.22 0.18 1.90
C PHE A 46 1.03 -0.10 3.39
N SER A 47 0.24 0.75 4.05
CA SER A 47 -0.10 0.63 5.46
C SER A 47 -1.56 1.00 5.71
N GLY A 48 -2.06 0.80 6.92
CA GLY A 48 -3.45 0.97 7.30
C GLY A 48 -4.34 -0.17 6.82
N GLY A 49 -5.59 -0.20 7.29
CA GLY A 49 -6.49 -1.34 7.10
C GLY A 49 -6.64 -1.83 5.66
N ILE A 50 -6.74 -0.92 4.67
CA ILE A 50 -6.84 -1.31 3.25
C ILE A 50 -5.48 -1.71 2.69
N GLY A 51 -4.44 -0.91 2.96
CA GLY A 51 -3.09 -1.13 2.42
C GLY A 51 -2.47 -2.43 2.92
N GLU A 52 -2.76 -2.84 4.15
CA GLU A 52 -2.24 -4.07 4.76
C GLU A 52 -3.01 -5.30 4.29
N ASN A 53 -4.34 -5.22 4.20
CA ASN A 53 -5.20 -6.41 4.10
C ASN A 53 -5.77 -6.68 2.71
N SER A 54 -5.54 -5.82 1.72
CA SER A 54 -6.15 -5.96 0.40
C SER A 54 -5.12 -6.10 -0.74
N PRO A 55 -4.61 -7.31 -1.00
CA PRO A 55 -3.72 -7.60 -2.13
C PRO A 55 -4.28 -7.12 -3.48
N LEU A 56 -5.57 -7.35 -3.71
CA LEU A 56 -6.29 -6.93 -4.92
C LEU A 56 -6.22 -5.42 -5.15
N ILE A 57 -6.43 -4.64 -4.08
CA ILE A 57 -6.42 -3.18 -4.18
C ILE A 57 -5.00 -2.68 -4.44
N ARG A 58 -3.98 -3.26 -3.80
CA ARG A 58 -2.57 -2.93 -4.08
C ARG A 58 -2.20 -3.20 -5.55
N GLU A 59 -2.62 -4.33 -6.10
CA GLU A 59 -2.40 -4.67 -7.51
C GLU A 59 -3.09 -3.69 -8.45
N LYS A 60 -4.36 -3.37 -8.19
CA LYS A 60 -5.10 -2.37 -8.98
C LYS A 60 -4.45 -0.99 -8.91
N ILE A 61 -3.94 -0.57 -7.74
CA ILE A 61 -3.20 0.69 -7.58
C ILE A 61 -1.92 0.67 -8.42
N LEU A 62 -1.17 -0.44 -8.44
CA LEU A 62 0.11 -0.53 -9.14
C LEU A 62 0.02 -1.01 -10.59
N HIS A 63 -1.18 -1.29 -11.10
CA HIS A 63 -1.38 -1.73 -12.48
C HIS A 63 -0.74 -0.77 -13.50
N GLY A 64 0.10 -1.26 -14.41
CA GLY A 64 0.77 -0.42 -15.42
C GLY A 64 1.98 0.37 -14.90
N PHE A 65 2.39 0.20 -13.64
CA PHE A 65 3.62 0.81 -13.10
C PHE A 65 4.90 0.03 -13.42
N ASP A 66 4.80 -1.09 -14.14
CA ASP A 66 5.92 -1.83 -14.71
C ASP A 66 6.80 -0.95 -15.61
N LYS A 67 6.18 -0.06 -16.39
CA LYS A 67 6.86 0.96 -17.21
C LYS A 67 7.71 1.95 -16.40
N PHE A 68 7.39 2.10 -15.11
CA PHE A 68 8.11 2.93 -14.16
C PHE A 68 9.03 2.10 -13.24
N GLY A 69 9.25 0.82 -13.58
CA GLY A 69 10.17 -0.06 -12.87
C GLY A 69 9.59 -0.73 -11.62
N ILE A 70 8.27 -0.71 -11.43
CA ILE A 70 7.60 -1.45 -10.34
C ILE A 70 7.08 -2.78 -10.86
N VAL A 71 7.67 -3.87 -10.39
CA VAL A 71 7.24 -5.24 -10.74
C VAL A 71 6.85 -5.97 -9.46
N ILE A 72 5.55 -6.23 -9.28
CA ILE A 72 5.01 -6.93 -8.11
C ILE A 72 5.17 -8.44 -8.24
N ASP A 73 5.53 -9.09 -7.14
CA ASP A 73 5.42 -10.54 -6.99
C ASP A 73 4.02 -10.86 -6.46
N HIS A 74 3.16 -11.36 -7.34
CA HIS A 74 1.76 -11.67 -7.02
C HIS A 74 1.64 -12.67 -5.87
N LYS A 75 2.52 -13.67 -5.80
CA LYS A 75 2.48 -14.66 -4.72
C LYS A 75 2.84 -14.01 -3.40
N MET A 76 3.90 -13.20 -3.35
CA MET A 76 4.28 -12.49 -2.12
C MET A 76 3.20 -11.48 -1.71
N ASN A 77 2.59 -10.77 -2.65
CA ASN A 77 1.52 -9.83 -2.40
C ASN A 77 0.28 -10.51 -1.78
N MET A 78 -0.11 -11.69 -2.27
CA MET A 78 -1.24 -12.45 -1.72
C MET A 78 -0.98 -12.94 -0.29
N HIS A 79 0.28 -13.26 0.05
CA HIS A 79 0.66 -13.76 1.38
C HIS A 79 1.08 -12.64 2.36
N SER A 80 0.86 -11.37 2.03
CA SER A 80 1.33 -10.24 2.84
C SER A 80 0.25 -9.59 3.71
N ILE A 81 -0.90 -10.24 3.89
CA ILE A 81 -2.00 -9.75 4.73
C ILE A 81 -1.51 -9.61 6.17
N ASN A 82 -1.75 -8.45 6.78
CA ASN A 82 -1.36 -8.09 8.14
C ASN A 82 0.10 -8.45 8.50
N SER A 83 1.02 -8.38 7.54
CA SER A 83 2.44 -8.69 7.77
C SER A 83 3.35 -7.66 7.12
N GLU A 84 4.48 -7.42 7.79
CA GLU A 84 5.59 -6.67 7.21
C GLU A 84 6.26 -7.53 6.13
N ARG A 85 6.15 -7.11 4.88
CA ARG A 85 6.67 -7.91 3.76
C ARG A 85 7.02 -7.05 2.56
N LYS A 86 8.16 -7.35 1.94
CA LYS A 86 8.50 -6.87 0.60
C LYS A 86 7.71 -7.68 -0.44
N ILE A 87 6.97 -7.01 -1.32
CA ILE A 87 6.04 -7.62 -2.29
C ILE A 87 6.43 -7.38 -3.75
N ASN A 88 7.61 -6.80 -4.01
CA ASN A 88 8.15 -6.66 -5.36
C ASN A 88 9.08 -7.82 -5.74
N THR A 89 9.21 -8.10 -7.04
CA THR A 89 10.19 -9.06 -7.58
C THR A 89 11.62 -8.52 -7.44
N LYS A 90 12.61 -9.40 -7.61
CA LYS A 90 14.04 -9.00 -7.62
C LYS A 90 14.39 -8.02 -8.75
N GLY A 91 13.63 -8.02 -9.86
CA GLY A 91 13.85 -7.14 -11.01
C GLY A 91 13.19 -5.77 -10.89
N SER A 92 12.40 -5.53 -9.86
CA SER A 92 11.78 -4.23 -9.61
C SER A 92 12.83 -3.20 -9.16
N LYS A 93 12.87 -2.04 -9.82
CA LYS A 93 13.74 -0.91 -9.46
C LYS A 93 13.28 -0.25 -8.16
N VAL A 94 11.95 -0.17 -7.99
CA VAL A 94 11.33 0.40 -6.78
C VAL A 94 10.92 -0.73 -5.85
N LYS A 95 11.24 -0.60 -4.57
CA LYS A 95 10.84 -1.57 -3.54
C LYS A 95 9.38 -1.34 -3.17
N VAL A 96 8.61 -2.40 -2.92
CA VAL A 96 7.22 -2.27 -2.47
C VAL A 96 7.02 -3.08 -1.22
N PHE A 97 6.46 -2.46 -0.18
CA PHE A 97 6.27 -3.07 1.13
C PHE A 97 4.81 -3.01 1.57
N THR A 98 4.35 -4.04 2.28
CA THR A 98 3.26 -3.91 3.25
C THR A 98 3.86 -3.70 4.63
N LEU A 99 3.38 -2.69 5.35
CA LEU A 99 3.86 -2.31 6.68
C LEU A 99 2.66 -2.19 7.64
N PRO A 100 2.46 -3.17 8.54
CA PRO A 100 1.44 -3.10 9.57
C PRO A 100 1.67 -1.90 10.50
N ARG A 101 0.64 -1.06 10.66
CA ARG A 101 0.72 0.09 11.54
C ARG A 101 0.63 -0.34 13.01
N ASN A 102 1.66 -0.02 13.80
CA ASN A 102 1.60 -0.15 15.25
C ASN A 102 1.65 1.22 15.94
N ALA A 103 0.48 1.88 16.00
CA ALA A 103 0.36 3.21 16.61
C ALA A 103 0.70 3.21 18.11
N LYS A 104 0.43 2.10 18.83
CA LYS A 104 0.73 1.99 20.26
C LYS A 104 2.23 2.02 20.53
N VAL A 105 3.02 1.31 19.73
CA VAL A 105 4.49 1.32 19.84
C VAL A 105 5.05 2.70 19.48
N LEU A 106 4.50 3.37 18.47
CA LEU A 106 4.90 4.74 18.13
C LEU A 106 4.68 5.67 19.33
N ILE A 107 3.47 5.71 19.88
CA ILE A 107 3.15 6.54 21.04
C ILE A 107 4.06 6.21 22.23
N ALA A 108 4.24 4.92 22.55
CA ALA A 108 5.10 4.51 23.66
C ALA A 108 6.56 4.96 23.48
N ARG A 109 7.10 4.87 22.25
CA ARG A 109 8.46 5.33 21.93
C ARG A 109 8.59 6.84 22.06
N GLU A 110 7.64 7.59 21.50
CA GLU A 110 7.63 9.06 21.59
C GLU A 110 7.52 9.51 23.06
N THR A 111 6.59 8.92 23.83
CA THR A 111 6.45 9.21 25.26
C THR A 111 7.73 8.90 26.04
N TYR A 112 8.36 7.75 25.78
CA TYR A 112 9.63 7.39 26.44
C TYR A 112 10.74 8.41 26.12
N GLN A 113 10.88 8.82 24.86
CA GLN A 113 11.88 9.80 24.45
C GLN A 113 11.68 11.16 25.12
N ILE A 114 10.42 11.62 25.22
CA ILE A 114 10.09 12.89 25.88
C ILE A 114 10.40 12.82 27.39
N VAL A 115 9.98 11.74 28.06
CA VAL A 115 10.18 11.58 29.51
C VAL A 115 11.66 11.42 29.88
N THR A 116 12.47 10.82 29.00
CA THR A 116 13.90 10.58 29.27
C THR A 116 14.83 11.73 28.89
N LYS A 117 14.43 12.60 27.95
CA LYS A 117 15.21 13.81 27.58
C LYS A 117 15.25 14.89 28.66
N HIS A 118 14.38 14.83 29.66
CA HIS A 118 14.30 15.79 30.78
C HIS A 118 14.88 15.26 32.09
N LYS A 119 15.72 14.22 32.02
CA LYS A 119 16.63 13.80 33.10
C LYS A 119 18.06 14.14 32.71
#